data_AF-A0A354SA65-F1
#
_entry.id   AF-A0A354SA65-F1
#
_cell.length_a   1.000
_cell.length_b   1.000
_cell.length_c   1.000
_cell.angle_alpha   90.00
_cell.angle_beta   90.00
_cell.angle_gamma   90.00
#
_symmetry.space_group_name_H-M   'P 1'
#
loop_
_entity.id
_entity.type
_entity.pdbx_description
1 polymer ?
#
loop_
_entity_poly.entity_id
_entity_poly.type
_entity_poly.pdbx_seq_one_letter_code
_entity_poly.pdbx_strand_id
1 'polypeptide(L)' 'AVNKDAEAPMFELADFGVVGDLFVVLPQLTEEVNKRKG' A
#
# COMPACT_ATOMS: atom_id res chain seq x y z
N ALA A 1 -2.39 -0.50 4.98
CA ALA A 1 -3.51 -0.98 4.15
C ALA A 1 -3.47 -0.31 2.77
N VAL A 2 -3.91 -1.00 1.71
CA VAL A 2 -4.02 -0.44 0.34
C VAL A 2 -5.44 -0.69 -0.19
N ASN A 3 -6.23 0.36 -0.43
CA ASN A 3 -7.58 0.26 -0.99
C ASN A 3 -7.81 1.32 -2.07
N LYS A 4 -8.71 1.08 -3.03
CA LYS A 4 -9.16 2.12 -3.96
C LYS A 4 -10.12 3.11 -3.31
N ASP A 5 -10.88 2.65 -2.33
CA ASP A 5 -11.84 3.46 -1.59
C ASP A 5 -11.13 4.14 -0.41
N ALA A 6 -11.18 5.47 -0.36
CA ALA A 6 -10.57 6.29 0.69
C ALA A 6 -11.31 6.18 2.03
N GLU A 7 -12.58 5.76 2.03
CA GLU A 7 -13.42 5.63 3.23
C GLU A 7 -13.43 4.20 3.79
N ALA A 8 -12.59 3.31 3.25
CA ALA A 8 -12.56 1.90 3.66
C ALA A 8 -12.24 1.74 5.16
N PRO A 9 -13.08 1.03 5.95
CA PRO A 9 -12.90 0.88 7.41
C PRO A 9 -11.56 0.24 7.82
N MET A 10 -10.91 -0.50 6.90
CA MET A 10 -9.61 -1.11 7.16
C MET A 10 -8.50 -0.09 7.42
N PHE A 11 -8.69 1.18 7.06
CA PHE A 11 -7.73 2.25 7.39
C PHE A 11 -7.75 2.62 8.87
N GLU A 12 -8.85 2.38 9.60
CA GLU A 12 -8.93 2.64 11.04
C GLU A 12 -7.99 1.72 11.86
N LEU A 13 -7.64 0.56 11.31
CA LEU A 13 -6.78 -0.44 11.94
C LEU A 13 -5.33 -0.40 11.43
N ALA A 14 -5.04 0.41 10.42
CA ALA A 14 -3.73 0.41 9.77
C ALA A 14 -2.89 1.61 10.21
N ASP A 15 -1.65 1.36 10.62
CA ASP A 15 -0.70 2.45 10.96
C ASP A 15 -0.36 3.31 9.74
N PHE A 16 -0.36 2.71 8.55
CA PHE A 16 -0.12 3.38 7.27
C PHE A 16 -1.15 2.93 6.23
N GLY A 17 -1.73 3.88 5.51
CA GLY A 17 -2.73 3.65 4.45
C GLY A 17 -2.29 4.26 3.11
N VAL A 18 -2.59 3.57 2.00
CA VAL A 18 -2.45 4.09 0.64
C VAL A 18 -3.79 3.95 -0.07
N VAL A 19 -4.30 5.05 -0.62
CA VAL A 19 -5.48 5.03 -1.50
C VAL A 19 -5.00 4.83 -2.93
N GLY A 20 -5.29 3.66 -3.50
CA GLY A 20 -4.83 3.27 -4.84
C GLY A 20 -5.15 1.82 -5.22
N ASP A 21 -4.91 1.48 -6.48
CA ASP A 21 -5.05 0.11 -6.97
C ASP A 21 -3.92 -0.78 -6.44
N LEU A 22 -4.28 -1.90 -5.81
CA LEU A 22 -3.32 -2.84 -5.24
C LEU A 22 -2.32 -3.36 -6.28
N PHE A 23 -2.75 -3.67 -7.50
CA PHE A 23 -1.89 -4.20 -8.57
C PHE A 23 -0.97 -3.14 -9.17
N VAL A 24 -1.24 -1.86 -8.95
CA VAL A 24 -0.33 -0.75 -9.31
C VAL A 24 0.65 -0.46 -8.17
N VAL A 25 0.17 -0.45 -6.93
CA VAL A 25 0.97 -0.08 -5.75
C VAL A 25 1.92 -1.19 -5.32
N LEU A 26 1.47 -2.45 -5.30
CA LEU A 26 2.26 -3.57 -4.78
C LEU A 26 3.59 -3.77 -5.52
N PRO A 27 3.66 -3.77 -6.87
CA PRO A 27 4.94 -3.92 -7.57
C PRO A 27 5.96 -2.82 -7.25
N GLN A 28 5.52 -1.56 -7.15
CA GLN A 28 6.39 -0.42 -6.83
C GLN A 28 6.96 -0.53 -5.42
N LEU A 29 6.13 -0.90 -4.44
CA LEU A 29 6.58 -1.11 -3.07
C LEU A 29 7.57 -2.28 -2.97
N THR A 30 7.28 -3.40 -3.63
CA THR A 30 8.18 -4.57 -3.65
C THR A 30 9.53 -4.22 -4.27
N GLU A 31 9.55 -3.48 -5.38
CA GLU A 31 10.78 -3.02 -6.04
C GLU A 31 11.63 -2.17 -5.08
N GLU A 32 11.03 -1.17 -4.45
CA GLU A 32 11.72 -0.26 -3.54
C GLU A 32 12.25 -0.96 -2.28
N VAL A 33 11.46 -1.88 -1.71
CA VAL A 33 11.89 -2.70 -0.57
C VAL A 33 13.09 -3.56 -0.95
N ASN A 34 13.09 -4.16 -2.15
CA ASN A 34 14.22 -4.96 -2.62
C ASN A 34 15.47 -4.11 -2.85
N LYS A 35 15.34 -2.89 -3.40
CA LYS A 35 16.45 -1.96 -3.58
C LYS A 35 17.12 -1.57 -2.27
N ARG A 36 16.34 -1.40 -1.20
CA ARG A 36 16.85 -1.00 0.13
C ARG A 36 17.34 -2.16 0.99
N LYS A 37 16.97 -3.40 0.65
CA LYS A 37 17.38 -4.61 1.37
C LYS A 37 18.78 -5.09 0.97
N GLY A 38 19.28 -4.69 -0.20
CA GLY A 38 20.67 -4.87 -0.63
C GLY A 38 21.55 -3.69 -0.25
#